data_AF-A0AA51XRY7-F1
#
_entry.id   AF-A0AA51XRY7-F1
#
_cell.length_a   1.000
_cell.length_b   1.000
_cell.length_c   1.000
_cell.angle_alpha   90.00
_cell.angle_beta   90.00
_cell.angle_gamma   90.00
#
_symmetry.space_group_name_H-M   'P 1'
#
loop_
_entity.id
_entity.type
_entity.pdbx_description
1 polymer ?
#
loop_
_entity_poly.entity_id
_entity_poly.type
_entity_poly.pdbx_seq_one_letter_code
_entity_poly.pdbx_strand_id
1 'polypeptide(L)'
;MDEKLRISKAIYLLYLIQRNRIGINVKWAVLKPLMSFLFGENIFNELKDNLVISTFNEDATLEVININDLSYDIDQQAKEDLFQSVISYFAKFDEVSGIMHVVYLYRKLATMIVETIILNMNINCKSCNPELKLAMPIIVSDDFYYSKAFADYSKNEIKKLKFDINSFTEYLNQKWFIKLIIMVKDGEYGNYSYSKTSENIDPEFYNGVIFLIKNDGLASIVMHLDEFLSNKKINNAITKYNYKNLRKEKIRRFYDWLSIANDIAVGMEFLVGSFLFLPNHNELDGVYLFIIGSSQLLIRPMINIVRRAHLFLLSKINR
;
A
#
# COMPACT_ATOMS: atom_id res chain seq x y z
N MET A 1 -24.44 7.71 30.47
CA MET A 1 -23.32 6.75 30.42
C MET A 1 -22.67 6.80 31.78
N ASP A 2 -22.41 5.65 32.42
CA ASP A 2 -21.59 5.61 33.64
C ASP A 2 -20.23 6.27 33.33
N GLU A 3 -19.83 7.25 34.14
CA GLU A 3 -18.62 8.05 33.97
C GLU A 3 -17.39 7.14 33.87
N LYS A 4 -17.36 6.07 34.66
CA LYS A 4 -16.30 5.06 34.63
C LYS A 4 -16.24 4.33 33.29
N LEU A 5 -17.41 3.91 32.77
CA LEU A 5 -17.50 3.21 31.49
C LEU A 5 -17.08 4.11 30.31
N ARG A 6 -17.42 5.41 30.36
CA ARG A 6 -16.96 6.40 29.36
C ARG A 6 -15.44 6.45 29.30
N ILE A 7 -14.79 6.61 30.45
CA ILE A 7 -13.32 6.71 30.54
C ILE A 7 -12.67 5.40 30.07
N SER A 8 -13.21 4.24 30.46
CA SER A 8 -12.73 2.94 29.98
C SER A 8 -12.84 2.78 28.46
N LYS A 9 -13.94 3.20 27.83
CA LYS A 9 -14.08 3.21 26.36
C LYS A 9 -13.04 4.13 25.69
N ALA A 10 -12.77 5.30 26.28
CA ALA A 10 -11.75 6.21 25.78
C ALA A 10 -10.34 5.61 25.85
N ILE A 11 -9.97 5.01 26.99
CA ILE A 11 -8.68 4.33 27.17
C ILE A 11 -8.52 3.18 26.16
N TYR A 12 -9.56 2.35 26.00
CA TYR A 12 -9.55 1.26 25.04
C TYR A 12 -9.33 1.76 23.60
N LEU A 13 -9.99 2.84 23.19
CA LEU A 13 -9.80 3.44 21.87
C LEU A 13 -8.37 3.96 21.67
N LEU A 14 -7.82 4.69 22.64
CA LEU A 14 -6.44 5.20 22.57
C LEU A 14 -5.43 4.05 22.46
N TYR A 15 -5.65 2.98 23.23
CA TYR A 15 -4.84 1.79 23.19
C TYR A 15 -4.89 1.08 21.83
N LEU A 16 -6.09 0.92 21.27
CA LEU A 16 -6.32 0.36 19.94
C LEU A 16 -5.54 1.15 18.87
N ILE A 17 -5.60 2.49 18.95
CA ILE A 17 -4.89 3.38 18.03
C ILE A 17 -3.37 3.28 18.23
N GLN A 18 -2.86 3.30 19.46
CA GLN A 18 -1.42 3.25 19.71
C GLN A 18 -0.78 1.91 19.34
N ARG A 19 -1.44 0.78 19.66
CA ARG A 19 -0.89 -0.56 19.38
C ARG A 19 -1.20 -1.08 17.99
N ASN A 20 -1.52 -0.18 17.05
CA ASN A 20 -1.86 -0.54 15.69
C ASN A 20 -0.73 -1.33 15.01
N ARG A 21 -1.09 -2.38 14.27
CA ARG A 21 -0.12 -3.27 13.59
C ARG A 21 0.58 -2.62 12.39
N ILE A 22 0.12 -1.44 11.99
CA ILE A 22 0.52 -0.76 10.75
C ILE A 22 1.55 0.37 10.99
N GLY A 23 1.92 0.64 12.25
CA GLY A 23 2.97 1.59 12.61
C GLY A 23 2.63 3.06 12.38
N ILE A 24 1.34 3.43 12.30
CA ILE A 24 0.94 4.83 12.12
C ILE A 24 1.00 5.56 13.45
N ASN A 25 1.80 6.63 13.51
CA ASN A 25 1.81 7.57 14.62
C ASN A 25 0.77 8.68 14.40
N VAL A 26 -0.17 8.82 15.35
CA VAL A 26 -1.25 9.80 15.30
C VAL A 26 -0.94 10.97 16.24
N LYS A 27 -1.06 12.20 15.74
CA LYS A 27 -0.94 13.42 16.55
C LYS A 27 -2.25 13.76 17.23
N TRP A 28 -2.20 14.41 18.40
CA TRP A 28 -3.39 14.89 19.09
C TRP A 28 -4.22 15.88 18.26
N ALA A 29 -3.60 16.70 17.41
CA ALA A 29 -4.33 17.59 16.48
C ALA A 29 -5.40 16.84 15.66
N VAL A 30 -5.08 15.61 15.25
CA VAL A 30 -5.96 14.78 14.42
C VAL A 30 -6.93 13.95 15.27
N LEU A 31 -6.47 13.50 16.44
CA LEU A 31 -7.23 12.63 17.33
C LEU A 31 -8.31 13.36 18.15
N LYS A 32 -8.05 14.61 18.56
CA LYS A 32 -8.95 15.40 19.41
C LYS A 32 -10.38 15.47 18.87
N PRO A 33 -10.64 15.79 17.59
CA PRO A 33 -12.00 15.87 17.06
C PRO A 33 -12.81 14.57 17.24
N LEU A 34 -12.19 13.40 17.10
CA LEU A 34 -12.85 12.12 17.33
C LEU A 34 -13.12 11.91 18.83
N MET A 35 -12.12 12.15 19.69
CA MET A 35 -12.27 11.97 21.13
C MET A 35 -13.34 12.90 21.73
N SER A 36 -13.37 14.16 21.31
CA SER A 36 -14.41 15.12 21.71
C SER A 36 -15.79 14.70 21.24
N PHE A 37 -15.90 14.19 20.00
CA PHE A 37 -17.17 13.69 19.48
C PHE A 37 -17.71 12.50 20.27
N LEU A 38 -16.84 11.56 20.65
CA LEU A 38 -17.23 10.33 21.33
C LEU A 38 -17.47 10.49 22.83
N PHE A 39 -16.67 11.33 23.50
CA PHE A 39 -16.59 11.36 24.97
C PHE A 39 -16.75 12.76 25.58
N GLY A 40 -16.80 13.80 24.75
CA GLY A 40 -16.84 15.21 25.17
C GLY A 40 -15.45 15.79 25.48
N GLU A 41 -15.35 17.12 25.51
CA GLU A 41 -14.07 17.85 25.71
C GLU A 41 -13.40 17.57 27.07
N ASN A 42 -14.16 17.25 28.11
CA ASN A 42 -13.61 17.00 29.44
C ASN A 42 -12.75 15.74 29.51
N ILE A 43 -12.88 14.82 28.54
CA ILE A 43 -12.17 13.54 28.54
C ILE A 43 -10.65 13.70 28.60
N PHE A 44 -10.09 14.75 28.00
CA PHE A 44 -8.64 14.94 27.97
C PHE A 44 -8.05 15.24 29.35
N ASN A 45 -8.75 16.03 30.16
CA ASN A 45 -8.35 16.31 31.52
C ASN A 45 -8.50 15.05 32.39
N GLU A 46 -9.62 14.34 32.26
CA GLU A 46 -9.86 13.07 32.97
C GLU A 46 -8.77 12.02 32.65
N LEU A 47 -8.38 11.89 31.38
CA LEU A 47 -7.31 10.97 30.97
C LEU A 47 -5.95 11.39 31.52
N LYS A 48 -5.69 12.70 31.63
CA LYS A 48 -4.44 13.21 32.21
C LYS A 48 -4.39 13.02 33.72
N ASP A 49 -5.49 13.32 34.41
CA ASP A 49 -5.62 13.19 35.86
C ASP A 49 -5.52 11.74 36.31
N ASN A 50 -6.04 10.81 35.50
CA ASN A 50 -5.89 9.36 35.70
C ASN A 50 -4.54 8.80 35.20
N LEU A 51 -3.58 9.67 34.84
CA LEU A 51 -2.24 9.30 34.38
C LEU A 51 -2.24 8.35 33.16
N VAL A 52 -3.29 8.38 32.33
CA VAL A 52 -3.36 7.62 31.09
C VAL A 52 -2.43 8.23 30.04
N ILE A 53 -2.40 9.55 29.98
CA ILE A 53 -1.63 10.36 29.03
C ILE A 53 -0.85 11.44 29.78
N SER A 54 0.34 11.78 29.30
CA SER A 54 1.14 12.89 29.87
C SER A 54 0.73 14.25 29.30
N THR A 55 0.25 14.27 28.05
CA THR A 55 -0.07 15.48 27.29
C THR A 55 -1.14 15.20 26.25
N PHE A 56 -1.84 16.27 25.86
CA PHE A 56 -2.72 16.30 24.69
C PHE A 56 -2.43 17.54 23.83
N ASN A 57 -1.17 18.03 23.85
CA ASN A 57 -0.73 19.10 22.95
C ASN A 57 -0.87 18.66 21.49
N GLU A 58 -1.43 19.50 20.64
CA GLU A 58 -1.76 19.21 19.23
C GLU A 58 -0.58 18.68 18.43
N ASP A 59 0.62 19.17 18.70
CA ASP A 59 1.84 18.74 18.03
C ASP A 59 2.41 17.41 18.53
N ALA A 60 2.00 16.97 19.72
CA ALA A 60 2.48 15.73 20.32
C ALA A 60 1.82 14.52 19.66
N THR A 61 2.61 13.46 19.51
CA THR A 61 2.10 12.13 19.14
C THR A 61 1.36 11.52 20.33
N LEU A 62 0.32 10.74 20.07
CA LEU A 62 -0.36 9.94 21.08
C LEU A 62 0.64 9.03 21.79
N GLU A 63 0.69 9.14 23.12
CA GLU A 63 1.45 8.28 24.00
C GLU A 63 0.62 7.97 25.26
N VAL A 64 0.24 6.70 25.39
CA VAL A 64 -0.43 6.10 26.54
C VAL A 64 0.66 5.54 27.46
N ILE A 65 0.75 6.07 28.68
CA ILE A 65 1.90 5.89 29.59
C ILE A 65 1.65 4.88 30.72
N ASN A 66 0.41 4.72 31.21
CA ASN A 66 0.10 3.79 32.30
C ASN A 66 -1.02 2.81 31.90
N ILE A 67 -0.64 1.62 31.43
CA ILE A 67 -1.58 0.58 31.00
C ILE A 67 -1.88 -0.43 32.11
N ASN A 68 -0.98 -0.58 33.10
CA ASN A 68 -1.04 -1.67 34.07
C ASN A 68 -2.15 -1.53 35.12
N ASP A 69 -2.63 -0.30 35.38
CA ASP A 69 -3.68 -0.01 36.37
C ASP A 69 -5.08 0.18 35.78
N LEU A 70 -5.21 0.22 34.46
CA LEU A 70 -6.47 0.50 33.78
C LEU A 70 -7.02 -0.80 33.21
N SER A 71 -8.10 -1.30 33.82
CA SER A 71 -8.93 -2.37 33.26
C SER A 71 -9.43 -1.94 31.88
N TYR A 72 -8.65 -2.22 30.84
CA TYR A 72 -8.99 -1.97 29.43
C TYR A 72 -10.08 -2.93 28.92
N ASP A 73 -10.45 -3.90 29.75
CA ASP A 73 -11.46 -4.88 29.46
C ASP A 73 -12.85 -4.25 29.64
N ILE A 74 -13.25 -3.48 28.64
CA ILE A 74 -14.66 -3.18 28.42
C ILE A 74 -15.32 -4.42 27.83
N ASP A 75 -16.54 -4.72 28.29
CA ASP A 75 -17.28 -5.87 27.80
C ASP A 75 -17.61 -5.76 26.30
N GLN A 76 -18.06 -6.87 25.70
CA GLN A 76 -18.36 -6.91 24.28
C GLN A 76 -19.42 -5.87 23.88
N GLN A 77 -20.46 -5.67 24.68
CA GLN A 77 -21.53 -4.71 24.37
C GLN A 77 -20.98 -3.28 24.34
N ALA A 78 -20.12 -2.92 25.29
CA ALA A 78 -19.46 -1.64 25.35
C ALA A 78 -18.54 -1.40 24.14
N LYS A 79 -17.86 -2.44 23.64
CA LYS A 79 -17.09 -2.38 22.37
C LYS A 79 -18.01 -2.14 21.17
N GLU A 80 -19.12 -2.86 21.06
CA GLU A 80 -20.08 -2.68 19.97
C GLU A 80 -20.65 -1.24 19.95
N ASP A 81 -21.08 -0.72 21.10
CA ASP A 81 -21.57 0.65 21.22
C ASP A 81 -20.50 1.70 20.82
N LEU A 82 -19.24 1.46 21.25
CA LEU A 82 -18.11 2.31 20.89
C LEU A 82 -17.89 2.30 19.38
N PHE A 83 -17.83 1.13 18.77
CA PHE A 83 -17.63 1.01 17.33
C PHE A 83 -18.79 1.58 16.52
N GLN A 84 -20.03 1.47 16.99
CA GLN A 84 -21.16 2.13 16.37
C GLN A 84 -20.99 3.67 16.35
N SER A 85 -20.44 4.24 17.41
CA SER A 85 -20.18 5.68 17.52
C SER A 85 -18.95 6.10 16.68
N VAL A 86 -17.93 5.25 16.62
CA VAL A 86 -16.77 5.44 15.74
C VAL A 86 -17.18 5.41 14.26
N ILE A 87 -18.04 4.46 13.88
CA ILE A 87 -18.59 4.35 12.53
C ILE A 87 -19.40 5.60 12.19
N SER A 88 -20.27 6.07 13.09
CA SER A 88 -21.07 7.28 12.82
C SER A 88 -20.22 8.53 12.63
N TYR A 89 -19.08 8.62 13.32
CA TYR A 89 -18.09 9.67 13.07
C TYR A 89 -17.45 9.55 11.69
N PHE A 90 -17.02 8.34 11.30
CA PHE A 90 -16.23 8.14 10.09
C PHE A 90 -17.05 8.01 8.80
N ALA A 91 -18.30 7.57 8.90
CA ALA A 91 -19.19 7.36 7.76
C ALA A 91 -19.46 8.65 6.95
N LYS A 92 -19.22 9.83 7.53
CA LYS A 92 -19.33 11.13 6.84
C LYS A 92 -18.14 11.46 5.94
N PHE A 93 -17.06 10.68 6.00
CA PHE A 93 -15.88 10.87 5.17
C PHE A 93 -15.83 9.78 4.10
N ASP A 94 -16.06 10.16 2.84
CA ASP A 94 -16.18 9.22 1.72
C ASP A 94 -14.97 8.30 1.58
N GLU A 95 -13.75 8.80 1.84
CA GLU A 95 -12.52 7.99 1.81
C GLU A 95 -12.55 6.85 2.83
N VAL A 96 -12.97 7.18 4.05
CA VAL A 96 -12.98 6.26 5.18
C VAL A 96 -14.14 5.27 5.02
N SER A 97 -15.31 5.77 4.61
CA SER A 97 -16.49 4.98 4.27
C SER A 97 -16.20 3.96 3.16
N GLY A 98 -15.61 4.40 2.05
CA GLY A 98 -15.22 3.52 0.95
C GLY A 98 -14.22 2.45 1.37
N ILE A 99 -13.24 2.78 2.24
CA ILE A 99 -12.32 1.79 2.79
C ILE A 99 -13.04 0.78 3.67
N MET A 100 -13.95 1.23 4.53
CA MET A 100 -14.81 0.33 5.33
C MET A 100 -15.57 -0.67 4.44
N HIS A 101 -16.12 -0.22 3.29
CA HIS A 101 -16.79 -1.13 2.34
C HIS A 101 -15.84 -2.16 1.75
N VAL A 102 -14.64 -1.75 1.32
CA VAL A 102 -13.63 -2.66 0.76
C VAL A 102 -13.12 -3.63 1.81
N VAL A 103 -12.90 -3.19 3.05
CA VAL A 103 -12.49 -4.02 4.20
C VAL A 103 -13.52 -5.11 4.47
N TYR A 104 -14.81 -4.75 4.51
CA TYR A 104 -15.88 -5.72 4.73
C TYR A 104 -15.97 -6.76 3.60
N LEU A 105 -15.89 -6.32 2.33
CA LEU A 105 -16.02 -7.20 1.17
C LEU A 105 -14.80 -8.12 0.98
N TYR A 106 -13.60 -7.57 1.12
CA TYR A 106 -12.38 -8.30 0.85
C TYR A 106 -11.22 -7.85 1.74
N ARG A 107 -11.16 -8.43 2.94
CA ARG A 107 -10.16 -8.09 3.96
C ARG A 107 -8.71 -8.09 3.46
N LYS A 108 -8.28 -9.11 2.72
CA LYS A 108 -6.89 -9.22 2.21
C LYS A 108 -6.56 -8.08 1.23
N LEU A 109 -7.45 -7.81 0.28
CA LEU A 109 -7.30 -6.70 -0.66
C LEU A 109 -7.27 -5.36 0.09
N ALA A 110 -8.15 -5.20 1.08
CA ALA A 110 -8.18 -4.00 1.89
C ALA A 110 -6.87 -3.80 2.65
N THR A 111 -6.33 -4.82 3.32
CA THR A 111 -5.02 -4.74 3.99
C THR A 111 -3.92 -4.34 3.01
N MET A 112 -3.90 -4.91 1.79
CA MET A 112 -2.94 -4.54 0.74
C MET A 112 -3.08 -3.06 0.30
N ILE A 113 -4.30 -2.59 0.12
CA ILE A 113 -4.59 -1.19 -0.24
C ILE A 113 -4.18 -0.26 0.90
N VAL A 114 -4.49 -0.63 2.14
CA VAL A 114 -4.11 0.12 3.33
C VAL A 114 -2.59 0.18 3.46
N GLU A 115 -1.87 -0.94 3.31
CA GLU A 115 -0.40 -0.96 3.30
C GLU A 115 0.18 -0.08 2.17
N THR A 116 -0.43 -0.12 0.99
CA THR A 116 -0.07 0.73 -0.16
C THR A 116 -0.27 2.22 0.14
N ILE A 117 -1.39 2.56 0.77
CA ILE A 117 -1.71 3.91 1.24
C ILE A 117 -0.68 4.33 2.29
N ILE A 118 -0.32 3.45 3.23
CA ILE A 118 0.60 3.73 4.34
C ILE A 118 2.05 3.90 3.88
N LEU A 119 2.52 3.06 2.96
CA LEU A 119 3.85 3.22 2.36
C LEU A 119 3.97 4.60 1.70
N ASN A 120 2.90 5.09 1.06
CA ASN A 120 2.86 6.45 0.53
C ASN A 120 2.72 7.52 1.64
N MET A 121 1.98 7.25 2.72
CA MET A 121 1.85 8.13 3.89
C MET A 121 3.20 8.43 4.53
N ASN A 122 4.06 7.42 4.69
CA ASN A 122 5.36 7.55 5.36
C ASN A 122 6.43 8.22 4.50
N ILE A 123 6.32 8.15 3.17
CA ILE A 123 7.37 8.65 2.26
C ILE A 123 7.09 10.10 1.79
N ASN A 124 5.83 10.50 1.56
CA ASN A 124 5.54 11.72 0.80
C ASN A 124 4.36 12.60 1.30
N CYS A 125 3.69 12.29 2.42
CA CYS A 125 2.40 12.94 2.69
C CYS A 125 2.47 14.35 3.30
N LYS A 126 2.50 15.37 2.43
CA LYS A 126 1.98 16.72 2.72
C LYS A 126 0.45 16.82 2.51
N SER A 127 -0.20 15.81 1.90
CA SER A 127 -1.59 15.90 1.41
C SER A 127 -2.51 14.75 1.83
N CYS A 128 -2.15 13.95 2.84
CA CYS A 128 -3.04 12.89 3.33
C CYS A 128 -4.16 13.48 4.17
N ASN A 129 -5.37 12.98 3.94
CA ASN A 129 -6.54 13.31 4.73
C ASN A 129 -6.32 12.88 6.20
N PRO A 130 -6.35 13.81 7.17
CA PRO A 130 -6.12 13.52 8.58
C PRO A 130 -7.05 12.42 9.13
N GLU A 131 -8.31 12.43 8.72
CA GLU A 131 -9.32 11.49 9.19
C GLU A 131 -9.04 10.08 8.70
N LEU A 132 -8.51 9.94 7.47
CA LEU A 132 -8.05 8.66 6.98
C LEU A 132 -6.91 8.11 7.83
N LYS A 133 -5.91 8.94 8.16
CA LYS A 133 -4.78 8.55 9.01
C LYS A 133 -5.23 8.08 10.40
N LEU A 134 -6.26 8.71 10.96
CA LEU A 134 -6.84 8.34 12.24
C LEU A 134 -7.68 7.06 12.17
N ALA A 135 -8.43 6.87 11.09
CA ALA A 135 -9.33 5.74 10.94
C ALA A 135 -8.58 4.42 10.70
N MET A 136 -7.46 4.43 9.97
CA MET A 136 -6.73 3.22 9.59
C MET A 136 -6.37 2.31 10.78
N PRO A 137 -5.74 2.80 11.88
CA PRO A 137 -5.47 2.00 13.07
C PRO A 137 -6.68 1.24 13.63
N ILE A 138 -7.87 1.85 13.53
CA ILE A 138 -9.12 1.31 14.07
C ILE A 138 -9.70 0.30 13.09
N ILE A 139 -9.89 0.68 11.82
CA ILE A 139 -10.60 -0.13 10.82
C ILE A 139 -9.89 -1.46 10.54
N VAL A 140 -8.55 -1.49 10.56
CA VAL A 140 -7.79 -2.72 10.32
C VAL A 140 -7.66 -3.61 11.56
N SER A 141 -8.08 -3.13 12.73
CA SER A 141 -8.01 -3.90 13.97
C SER A 141 -8.94 -5.11 13.93
N ASP A 142 -8.53 -6.21 14.57
CA ASP A 142 -9.35 -7.42 14.66
C ASP A 142 -10.68 -7.12 15.37
N ASP A 143 -10.63 -6.39 16.48
CA ASP A 143 -11.82 -6.06 17.29
C ASP A 143 -12.86 -5.27 16.49
N PHE A 144 -12.43 -4.27 15.69
CA PHE A 144 -13.35 -3.53 14.83
C PHE A 144 -13.87 -4.39 13.67
N TYR A 145 -12.98 -5.11 12.98
CA TYR A 145 -13.32 -5.91 11.80
C TYR A 145 -14.36 -7.00 12.12
N TYR A 146 -14.24 -7.64 13.28
CA TYR A 146 -15.15 -8.70 13.71
C TYR A 146 -16.35 -8.18 14.52
N SER A 147 -16.48 -6.86 14.72
CA SER A 147 -17.60 -6.27 15.44
C SER A 147 -18.91 -6.42 14.68
N LYS A 148 -20.00 -6.63 15.43
CA LYS A 148 -21.36 -6.65 14.85
C LYS A 148 -21.75 -5.27 14.32
N ALA A 149 -21.36 -4.20 15.01
CA ALA A 149 -21.61 -2.82 14.59
C ALA A 149 -21.06 -2.54 13.19
N PHE A 150 -19.83 -2.97 12.91
CA PHE A 150 -19.22 -2.84 11.59
C PHE A 150 -19.95 -3.67 10.55
N ALA A 151 -20.25 -4.94 10.87
CA ALA A 151 -20.96 -5.82 9.95
C ALA A 151 -22.35 -5.29 9.56
N ASP A 152 -23.13 -4.80 10.54
CA ASP A 152 -24.48 -4.28 10.33
C ASP A 152 -24.45 -2.98 9.48
N TYR A 153 -23.51 -2.07 9.78
CA TYR A 153 -23.29 -0.86 8.97
C TYR A 153 -22.92 -1.21 7.53
N SER A 154 -21.85 -1.98 7.33
CA SER A 154 -21.33 -2.29 5.98
C SER A 154 -22.34 -3.06 5.16
N LYS A 155 -23.07 -4.02 5.74
CA LYS A 155 -24.12 -4.77 5.04
C LYS A 155 -25.25 -3.86 4.53
N ASN A 156 -25.58 -2.80 5.26
CA ASN A 156 -26.60 -1.84 4.83
C ASN A 156 -26.11 -0.90 3.73
N GLU A 157 -24.86 -0.43 3.80
CA GLU A 157 -24.29 0.43 2.77
C GLU A 157 -24.03 -0.33 1.46
N ILE A 158 -23.46 -1.53 1.54
CA ILE A 158 -23.13 -2.37 0.39
C ILE A 158 -24.37 -2.72 -0.45
N LYS A 159 -25.54 -2.91 0.19
CA LYS A 159 -26.81 -3.14 -0.53
C LYS A 159 -27.26 -1.96 -1.39
N LYS A 160 -26.80 -0.74 -1.09
CA LYS A 160 -27.15 0.47 -1.85
C LYS A 160 -26.23 0.68 -3.05
N LEU A 161 -25.11 -0.03 -3.11
CA LEU A 161 -24.12 0.13 -4.18
C LEU A 161 -24.72 -0.28 -5.52
N LYS A 162 -24.54 0.59 -6.51
CA LYS A 162 -24.91 0.34 -7.89
C LYS A 162 -23.67 -0.07 -8.66
N PHE A 163 -23.81 -1.08 -9.52
CA PHE A 163 -22.76 -1.50 -10.42
C PHE A 163 -23.17 -1.20 -11.86
N ASP A 164 -22.36 -0.39 -12.54
CA ASP A 164 -22.41 -0.21 -13.99
C ASP A 164 -21.01 -0.41 -14.56
N ILE A 165 -20.84 -1.50 -15.30
CA ILE A 165 -19.57 -1.87 -15.91
C ILE A 165 -19.05 -0.82 -16.89
N ASN A 166 -19.95 -0.03 -17.51
CA ASN A 166 -19.56 0.97 -18.49
C ASN A 166 -18.86 2.17 -17.84
N SER A 167 -19.16 2.46 -16.58
CA SER A 167 -18.49 3.53 -15.80
C SER A 167 -16.98 3.35 -15.70
N PHE A 168 -16.47 2.13 -15.86
CA PHE A 168 -15.04 1.82 -15.76
C PHE A 168 -14.29 1.83 -17.09
N THR A 169 -15.00 2.02 -18.22
CA THR A 169 -14.39 1.92 -19.56
C THR A 169 -13.34 3.00 -19.81
N GLU A 170 -13.50 4.19 -19.23
CA GLU A 170 -12.52 5.29 -19.32
C GLU A 170 -11.20 4.98 -18.60
N TYR A 171 -11.23 4.13 -17.58
CA TYR A 171 -10.03 3.74 -16.83
C TYR A 171 -9.23 2.63 -17.51
N LEU A 172 -9.78 1.95 -18.54
CA LEU A 172 -9.13 0.80 -19.18
C LEU A 172 -7.82 1.15 -19.91
N ASN A 173 -7.62 2.43 -20.25
CA ASN A 173 -6.37 2.92 -20.83
C ASN A 173 -5.38 3.42 -19.77
N GLN A 174 -5.81 3.52 -18.51
CA GLN A 174 -5.01 4.07 -17.42
C GLN A 174 -4.19 2.95 -16.78
N LYS A 175 -2.87 3.17 -16.69
CA LYS A 175 -1.93 2.16 -16.19
C LYS A 175 -2.24 1.76 -14.75
N TRP A 176 -2.64 2.73 -13.93
CA TRP A 176 -2.93 2.46 -12.53
C TRP A 176 -4.15 1.56 -12.35
N PHE A 177 -5.19 1.77 -13.15
CA PHE A 177 -6.43 1.00 -13.05
C PHE A 177 -6.20 -0.45 -13.43
N ILE A 178 -5.53 -0.69 -14.56
CA ILE A 178 -5.23 -2.07 -14.98
C ILE A 178 -4.34 -2.79 -13.96
N LYS A 179 -3.37 -2.08 -13.35
CA LYS A 179 -2.59 -2.63 -12.23
C LYS A 179 -3.48 -3.01 -11.05
N LEU A 180 -4.39 -2.12 -10.63
CA LEU A 180 -5.32 -2.39 -9.53
C LEU A 180 -6.16 -3.62 -9.82
N ILE A 181 -6.76 -3.73 -11.00
CA ILE A 181 -7.57 -4.90 -11.39
C ILE A 181 -6.76 -6.19 -11.40
N ILE A 182 -5.50 -6.14 -11.88
CA ILE A 182 -4.59 -7.29 -11.80
C ILE A 182 -4.32 -7.64 -10.33
N MET A 183 -4.11 -6.67 -9.45
CA MET A 183 -3.91 -6.93 -8.02
C MET A 183 -5.16 -7.54 -7.36
N VAL A 184 -6.37 -7.06 -7.72
CA VAL A 184 -7.63 -7.65 -7.24
C VAL A 184 -7.77 -9.09 -7.71
N LYS A 185 -7.51 -9.35 -9.00
CA LYS A 185 -7.57 -10.68 -9.62
C LYS A 185 -6.51 -11.64 -9.05
N ASP A 186 -5.26 -11.21 -8.97
CA ASP A 186 -4.13 -12.05 -8.55
C ASP A 186 -4.13 -12.27 -7.04
N GLY A 187 -4.75 -11.38 -6.26
CA GLY A 187 -5.01 -11.57 -4.82
C GLY A 187 -5.85 -12.81 -4.52
N GLU A 188 -6.60 -13.33 -5.49
CA GLU A 188 -7.29 -14.62 -5.40
C GLU A 188 -6.39 -15.83 -5.77
N TYR A 189 -5.26 -15.63 -6.46
CA TYR A 189 -4.52 -16.70 -7.16
C TYR A 189 -2.99 -16.76 -6.95
N GLY A 190 -2.35 -16.01 -6.03
CA GLY A 190 -0.88 -16.03 -5.96
C GLY A 190 -0.20 -15.80 -4.61
N ASN A 191 0.84 -16.61 -4.34
CA ASN A 191 1.93 -16.40 -3.36
C ASN A 191 2.90 -15.26 -3.77
N TYR A 192 2.51 -14.36 -4.68
CA TYR A 192 3.37 -13.28 -5.12
C TYR A 192 3.40 -12.19 -4.05
N SER A 193 4.48 -12.17 -3.28
CA SER A 193 4.87 -11.04 -2.44
C SER A 193 4.69 -9.74 -3.23
N TYR A 194 3.77 -8.91 -2.77
CA TYR A 194 3.43 -7.59 -3.31
C TYR A 194 4.62 -6.64 -3.47
N SER A 195 5.80 -7.02 -2.94
CA SER A 195 7.08 -6.33 -3.03
C SER A 195 7.50 -5.96 -4.46
N LYS A 196 7.18 -6.77 -5.48
CA LYS A 196 7.56 -6.44 -6.88
C LYS A 196 6.68 -5.36 -7.52
N THR A 197 5.45 -5.18 -7.04
CA THR A 197 4.51 -4.13 -7.50
C THR A 197 4.62 -2.84 -6.69
N SER A 198 5.14 -2.92 -5.46
CA SER A 198 5.29 -1.78 -4.55
C SER A 198 6.51 -0.90 -4.81
N GLU A 199 7.51 -1.39 -5.54
CA GLU A 199 8.76 -0.64 -5.79
C GLU A 199 8.58 0.66 -6.59
N ASN A 200 7.42 0.90 -7.22
CA ASN A 200 7.13 2.14 -7.96
C ASN A 200 5.62 2.43 -7.98
N ILE A 201 5.03 2.66 -6.81
CA ILE A 201 3.67 3.20 -6.70
C ILE A 201 3.76 4.71 -6.96
N ASP A 202 3.52 5.09 -8.20
CA ASP A 202 3.48 6.48 -8.65
C ASP A 202 2.23 7.20 -8.07
N PRO A 203 2.25 8.52 -7.83
CA PRO A 203 1.11 9.26 -7.30
C PRO A 203 -0.18 9.07 -8.10
N GLU A 204 -0.09 8.82 -9.42
CA GLU A 204 -1.25 8.50 -10.26
C GLU A 204 -1.99 7.25 -9.76
N PHE A 205 -1.27 6.24 -9.28
CA PHE A 205 -1.88 5.03 -8.72
C PHE A 205 -2.61 5.28 -7.41
N TYR A 206 -1.95 5.97 -6.48
CA TYR A 206 -2.56 6.31 -5.20
C TYR A 206 -3.85 7.13 -5.42
N ASN A 207 -3.76 8.20 -6.22
CA ASN A 207 -4.89 9.08 -6.48
C ASN A 207 -6.05 8.35 -7.16
N GLY A 208 -5.76 7.49 -8.14
CA GLY A 208 -6.79 6.69 -8.82
C GLY A 208 -7.48 5.68 -7.90
N VAL A 209 -6.72 4.99 -7.03
CA VAL A 209 -7.29 4.05 -6.04
C VAL A 209 -8.16 4.80 -5.02
N ILE A 210 -7.68 5.91 -4.45
CA ILE A 210 -8.46 6.73 -3.53
C ILE A 210 -9.72 7.27 -4.21
N PHE A 211 -9.64 7.70 -5.47
CA PHE A 211 -10.80 8.14 -6.23
C PHE A 211 -11.87 7.04 -6.38
N LEU A 212 -11.47 5.82 -6.71
CA LEU A 212 -12.41 4.69 -6.79
C LEU A 212 -12.99 4.31 -5.44
N ILE A 213 -12.20 4.40 -4.37
CA ILE A 213 -12.66 4.14 -3.00
C ILE A 213 -13.72 5.15 -2.60
N LYS A 214 -13.45 6.46 -2.77
CA LYS A 214 -14.38 7.55 -2.44
C LYS A 214 -15.76 7.39 -3.07
N ASN A 215 -15.80 6.86 -4.29
CA ASN A 215 -17.02 6.75 -5.08
C ASN A 215 -17.59 5.32 -5.08
N ASP A 216 -17.17 4.45 -4.16
CA ASP A 216 -17.55 3.03 -4.08
C ASP A 216 -17.30 2.21 -5.37
N GLY A 217 -16.51 2.74 -6.30
CA GLY A 217 -16.12 2.09 -7.54
C GLY A 217 -15.33 0.81 -7.27
N LEU A 218 -14.42 0.82 -6.30
CA LEU A 218 -13.67 -0.39 -5.95
C LEU A 218 -14.57 -1.44 -5.27
N ALA A 219 -15.40 -1.02 -4.32
CA ALA A 219 -16.33 -1.92 -3.64
C ALA A 219 -17.31 -2.57 -4.64
N SER A 220 -17.88 -1.79 -5.56
CA SER A 220 -18.78 -2.29 -6.60
C SER A 220 -18.10 -3.27 -7.57
N ILE A 221 -16.83 -3.03 -7.95
CA ILE A 221 -16.03 -3.99 -8.73
C ILE A 221 -15.84 -5.30 -7.95
N VAL A 222 -15.45 -5.23 -6.68
CA VAL A 222 -15.19 -6.42 -5.86
C VAL A 222 -16.46 -7.25 -5.66
N MET A 223 -17.62 -6.62 -5.49
CA MET A 223 -18.91 -7.33 -5.41
C MET A 223 -19.28 -8.07 -6.69
N HIS A 224 -18.89 -7.54 -7.86
CA HIS A 224 -19.25 -8.08 -9.16
C HIS A 224 -18.00 -8.57 -9.91
N LEU A 225 -17.02 -9.10 -9.18
CA LEU A 225 -15.68 -9.36 -9.72
C LEU A 225 -15.72 -10.35 -10.90
N ASP A 226 -16.51 -11.42 -10.79
CA ASP A 226 -16.66 -12.41 -11.85
C ASP A 226 -17.27 -11.82 -13.13
N GLU A 227 -18.34 -11.03 -12.99
CA GLU A 227 -18.99 -10.32 -14.11
C GLU A 227 -18.01 -9.32 -14.75
N PHE A 228 -17.30 -8.56 -13.90
CA PHE A 228 -16.33 -7.56 -14.30
C PHE A 228 -15.16 -8.20 -15.08
N LEU A 229 -14.56 -9.27 -14.57
CA LEU A 229 -13.42 -9.94 -15.21
C LEU A 229 -13.82 -10.75 -16.45
N SER A 230 -15.06 -11.23 -16.53
CA SER A 230 -15.60 -11.94 -17.70
C SER A 230 -15.92 -11.02 -18.88
N ASN A 231 -16.00 -9.71 -18.65
CA ASN A 231 -16.26 -8.75 -19.71
C ASN A 231 -15.10 -8.70 -20.73
N LYS A 232 -15.45 -8.86 -22.00
CA LYS A 232 -14.48 -8.90 -23.12
C LYS A 232 -13.60 -7.66 -23.21
N LYS A 233 -14.13 -6.45 -22.97
CA LYS A 233 -13.34 -5.20 -23.03
C LYS A 233 -12.29 -5.16 -21.92
N ILE A 234 -12.70 -5.51 -20.70
CA ILE A 234 -11.83 -5.55 -19.52
C ILE A 234 -10.74 -6.61 -19.69
N ASN A 235 -11.13 -7.83 -20.05
CA ASN A 235 -10.19 -8.94 -20.26
C ASN A 235 -9.15 -8.61 -21.36
N ASN A 236 -9.60 -8.01 -22.46
CA ASN A 236 -8.70 -7.56 -23.53
C ASN A 236 -7.71 -6.49 -23.05
N ALA A 237 -8.15 -5.53 -22.22
CA ALA A 237 -7.28 -4.50 -21.67
C ALA A 237 -6.20 -5.09 -20.74
N ILE A 238 -6.59 -6.00 -19.85
CA ILE A 238 -5.67 -6.74 -18.95
C ILE A 238 -4.66 -7.55 -19.78
N THR A 239 -5.13 -8.32 -20.76
CA THR A 239 -4.28 -9.16 -21.61
C THR A 239 -3.29 -8.32 -22.42
N LYS A 240 -3.75 -7.21 -23.01
CA LYS A 240 -2.88 -6.25 -23.74
C LYS A 240 -1.80 -5.68 -22.82
N TYR A 241 -2.15 -5.33 -21.59
CA TYR A 241 -1.21 -4.82 -20.59
C TYR A 241 -0.17 -5.87 -20.19
N ASN A 242 -0.60 -7.09 -19.87
CA ASN A 242 0.28 -8.19 -19.50
C ASN A 242 1.24 -8.55 -20.64
N TYR A 243 0.75 -8.64 -21.87
CA TYR A 243 1.60 -8.88 -23.04
C TYR A 243 2.68 -7.79 -23.21
N LYS A 244 2.31 -6.51 -23.04
CA LYS A 244 3.24 -5.37 -23.10
C LYS A 244 4.32 -5.47 -22.01
N ASN A 245 3.94 -5.85 -20.79
CA ASN A 245 4.89 -6.01 -19.68
C ASN A 245 5.80 -7.24 -19.88
N LEU A 246 5.26 -8.38 -20.30
CA LEU A 246 6.06 -9.57 -20.62
C LEU A 246 7.11 -9.28 -21.70
N ARG A 247 6.75 -8.51 -22.74
CA ARG A 247 7.70 -8.07 -23.77
C ARG A 247 8.82 -7.20 -23.18
N LYS A 248 8.49 -6.25 -22.31
CA LYS A 248 9.49 -5.41 -21.63
C LYS A 248 10.41 -6.23 -20.73
N GLU A 249 9.87 -7.17 -19.98
CA GLU A 249 10.64 -8.07 -19.11
C GLU A 249 11.57 -8.99 -19.90
N LYS A 250 11.10 -9.58 -21.02
CA LYS A 250 11.97 -10.36 -21.92
C LYS A 250 13.15 -9.54 -22.42
N ILE A 251 12.92 -8.28 -22.77
CA ILE A 251 13.96 -7.37 -23.25
C ILE A 251 14.93 -7.00 -22.13
N ARG A 252 14.43 -6.66 -20.94
CA ARG A 252 15.27 -6.44 -19.75
C ARG A 252 16.19 -7.62 -19.51
N ARG A 253 15.63 -8.83 -19.39
CA ARG A 253 16.37 -10.07 -19.16
C ARG A 253 17.41 -10.34 -20.26
N PHE A 254 17.08 -10.09 -21.52
CA PHE A 254 18.03 -10.24 -22.62
C PHE A 254 19.27 -9.37 -22.45
N TYR A 255 19.07 -8.07 -22.15
CA TYR A 255 20.21 -7.16 -21.92
C TYR A 255 20.92 -7.42 -20.59
N ASP A 256 20.22 -7.90 -19.57
CA ASP A 256 20.84 -8.30 -18.30
C ASP A 256 21.77 -9.50 -18.51
N TRP A 257 21.35 -10.51 -19.27
CA TRP A 257 22.22 -11.64 -19.66
C TRP A 257 23.41 -11.19 -20.52
N LEU A 258 23.19 -10.26 -21.45
CA LEU A 258 24.27 -9.70 -22.25
C LEU A 258 25.30 -8.96 -21.38
N SER A 259 24.83 -8.21 -20.38
CA SER A 259 25.71 -7.54 -19.41
C SER A 259 26.50 -8.55 -18.57
N ILE A 260 25.85 -9.61 -18.09
CA ILE A 260 26.51 -10.66 -17.30
C ILE A 260 27.57 -11.37 -18.15
N ALA A 261 27.25 -11.71 -19.40
CA ALA A 261 28.20 -12.35 -20.31
C ALA A 261 29.43 -11.47 -20.55
N ASN A 262 29.25 -10.16 -20.73
CA ASN A 262 30.34 -9.20 -20.82
C ASN A 262 31.18 -9.16 -19.54
N ASP A 263 30.55 -9.08 -18.37
CA ASP A 263 31.24 -9.02 -17.08
C ASP A 263 32.09 -10.30 -16.84
N ILE A 264 31.59 -11.47 -17.25
CA ILE A 264 32.33 -12.74 -17.21
C ILE A 264 33.51 -12.74 -18.18
N ALA A 265 33.33 -12.29 -19.42
CA ALA A 265 34.39 -12.23 -20.42
C ALA A 265 35.55 -11.33 -19.96
N VAL A 266 35.24 -10.12 -19.48
CA VAL A 266 36.22 -9.19 -18.90
C VAL A 266 36.96 -9.83 -17.73
N GLY A 267 36.23 -10.50 -16.84
CA GLY A 267 36.81 -11.20 -15.69
C GLY A 267 37.80 -12.30 -16.12
N MET A 268 37.47 -13.07 -17.15
CA MET A 268 38.36 -14.09 -17.71
C MET A 268 39.58 -13.48 -18.39
N GLU A 269 39.42 -12.42 -19.18
CA GLU A 269 40.51 -11.75 -19.88
C GLU A 269 41.53 -11.17 -18.90
N PHE A 270 41.07 -10.49 -17.85
CA PHE A 270 41.97 -10.00 -16.80
C PHE A 270 42.60 -11.13 -16.00
N LEU A 271 41.86 -12.18 -15.67
CA LEU A 271 42.40 -13.32 -14.94
C LEU A 271 43.50 -14.04 -15.73
N VAL A 272 43.21 -14.40 -16.98
CA VAL A 272 44.18 -15.04 -17.89
C VAL A 272 45.35 -14.11 -18.16
N GLY A 273 45.09 -12.83 -18.44
CA GLY A 273 46.12 -11.81 -18.61
C GLY A 273 47.06 -11.73 -17.41
N SER A 274 46.53 -11.76 -16.19
CA SER A 274 47.33 -11.76 -14.95
C SER A 274 48.27 -12.96 -14.86
N PHE A 275 47.83 -14.15 -15.28
CA PHE A 275 48.70 -15.33 -15.31
C PHE A 275 49.86 -15.20 -16.31
N LEU A 276 49.68 -14.48 -17.42
CA LEU A 276 50.72 -14.27 -18.42
C LEU A 276 51.84 -13.31 -17.98
N PHE A 277 51.63 -12.57 -16.88
CA PHE A 277 52.67 -11.77 -16.22
C PHE A 277 53.47 -12.57 -15.17
N LEU A 278 53.20 -13.87 -14.98
CA LEU A 278 54.03 -14.72 -14.15
C LEU A 278 55.37 -15.04 -14.83
N PRO A 279 56.45 -15.31 -14.07
CA PRO A 279 57.74 -15.66 -14.64
C PRO A 279 57.65 -16.79 -15.67
N ASN A 280 58.46 -16.68 -16.74
CA ASN A 280 58.52 -17.63 -17.87
C ASN A 280 57.29 -17.67 -18.80
N HIS A 281 56.42 -16.67 -18.78
CA HIS A 281 55.27 -16.54 -19.71
C HIS A 281 55.43 -15.34 -20.67
N ASN A 282 54.56 -15.25 -21.68
CA ASN A 282 54.60 -14.17 -22.68
C ASN A 282 53.79 -12.94 -22.21
N GLU A 283 54.49 -11.93 -21.68
CA GLU A 283 53.88 -10.69 -21.17
C GLU A 283 53.15 -9.89 -22.27
N LEU A 284 53.59 -9.98 -23.52
CA LEU A 284 52.99 -9.23 -24.64
C LEU A 284 51.54 -9.68 -24.90
N ASP A 285 51.26 -10.97 -24.78
CA ASP A 285 49.90 -11.52 -24.86
C ASP A 285 49.04 -11.06 -23.67
N GLY A 286 49.65 -10.96 -22.49
CA GLY A 286 49.04 -10.37 -21.30
C GLY A 286 48.61 -8.92 -21.55
N VAL A 287 49.48 -8.08 -22.10
CA VAL A 287 49.17 -6.68 -22.44
C VAL A 287 47.96 -6.58 -23.37
N TYR A 288 47.90 -7.41 -24.42
CA TYR A 288 46.74 -7.42 -25.33
C TYR A 288 45.44 -7.83 -24.63
N LEU A 289 45.46 -8.85 -23.76
CA LEU A 289 44.29 -9.24 -22.97
C LEU A 289 43.82 -8.10 -22.04
N PHE A 290 44.74 -7.38 -21.42
CA PHE A 290 44.38 -6.22 -20.60
C PHE A 290 43.81 -5.06 -21.41
N ILE A 291 44.32 -4.80 -22.62
CA ILE A 291 43.77 -3.76 -23.52
C ILE A 291 42.35 -4.15 -23.96
N ILE A 292 42.13 -5.42 -24.33
CA ILE A 292 40.82 -5.92 -24.74
C ILE A 292 39.84 -5.85 -23.56
N GLY A 293 40.22 -6.38 -22.39
CA GLY A 293 39.38 -6.36 -21.18
C GLY A 293 39.05 -4.94 -20.72
N SER A 294 40.03 -4.03 -20.76
CA SER A 294 39.81 -2.61 -20.43
C SER A 294 38.85 -1.93 -21.42
N SER A 295 38.93 -2.29 -22.69
CA SER A 295 38.02 -1.79 -23.72
C SER A 295 36.60 -2.35 -23.53
N GLN A 296 36.48 -3.62 -23.14
CA GLN A 296 35.20 -4.28 -22.85
C GLN A 296 34.48 -3.73 -21.61
N LEU A 297 35.19 -3.11 -20.67
CA LEU A 297 34.55 -2.38 -19.56
C LEU A 297 33.58 -1.27 -20.06
N LEU A 298 33.82 -0.72 -21.25
CA LEU A 298 32.93 0.27 -21.88
C LEU A 298 31.69 -0.35 -22.53
N ILE A 299 31.69 -1.66 -22.81
CA ILE A 299 30.55 -2.34 -23.43
C ILE A 299 29.36 -2.38 -22.46
N ARG A 300 29.59 -2.61 -21.16
CA ARG A 300 28.52 -2.64 -20.13
C ARG A 300 27.69 -1.34 -20.06
N PRO A 301 28.28 -0.12 -20.00
CA PRO A 301 27.50 1.10 -20.09
C PRO A 301 26.78 1.25 -21.44
N MET A 302 27.37 0.79 -22.55
CA MET A 302 26.71 0.81 -23.86
C MET A 302 25.49 -0.12 -23.92
N ILE A 303 25.59 -1.34 -23.43
CA ILE A 303 24.47 -2.29 -23.26
C ILE A 303 23.33 -1.60 -22.49
N ASN A 304 23.65 -0.90 -21.41
CA ASN A 304 22.66 -0.19 -20.61
C ASN A 304 22.01 1.00 -21.33
N ILE A 305 22.77 1.75 -22.13
CA ILE A 305 22.23 2.83 -22.96
C ILE A 305 21.26 2.25 -24.00
N VAL A 306 21.66 1.21 -24.73
CA VAL A 306 20.83 0.57 -25.75
C VAL A 306 19.58 -0.04 -25.14
N ARG A 307 19.70 -0.71 -23.98
CA ARG A 307 18.55 -1.24 -23.21
C ARG A 307 17.55 -0.14 -22.90
N ARG A 308 18.00 1.00 -22.37
CA ARG A 308 17.13 2.15 -22.06
C ARG A 308 16.46 2.72 -23.31
N ALA A 309 17.20 2.90 -24.40
CA ALA A 309 16.67 3.38 -25.66
C ALA A 309 15.61 2.44 -26.25
N HIS A 310 15.88 1.13 -26.25
CA HIS A 310 14.94 0.11 -26.75
C HIS A 310 13.64 0.09 -25.91
N LEU A 311 13.75 0.14 -24.57
CA LEU A 311 12.57 0.20 -23.70
C LEU A 311 11.78 1.52 -23.87
N PHE A 312 12.46 2.63 -24.10
CA PHE A 312 11.84 3.93 -24.36
C PHE A 312 11.04 3.91 -25.67
N LEU A 313 11.62 3.42 -26.77
CA LEU A 313 10.96 3.31 -28.07
C LEU A 313 9.71 2.43 -27.99
N LEU A 314 9.80 1.28 -27.30
CA LEU A 314 8.64 0.40 -27.08
C LEU A 314 7.52 1.04 -26.26
N SER A 315 7.87 2.00 -25.41
CA SER A 315 6.89 2.77 -24.66
C SER A 315 6.16 3.78 -25.55
N LYS A 316 6.84 4.39 -26.54
CA LYS A 316 6.33 5.45 -27.42
C LYS A 316 5.50 4.93 -28.59
N ILE A 317 5.90 3.81 -29.20
CA ILE A 317 5.17 3.18 -30.33
C ILE A 317 3.76 2.69 -29.91
N ASN A 318 3.53 2.54 -28.61
CA ASN A 318 2.31 1.95 -28.05
C ASN A 318 1.57 2.91 -27.10
N ARG A 319 1.71 4.22 -27.31
CA ARG A 319 0.81 5.27 -26.81
C ARG A 319 -0.18 5.60 -27.92
#